data_AF-A0A2G9WYX8-F1
#
_entry.id   AF-A0A2G9WYX8-F1
#
_cell.length_a   1.000
_cell.length_b   1.000
_cell.length_c   1.000
_cell.angle_alpha   90.00
_cell.angle_beta   90.00
_cell.angle_gamma   90.00
#
_symmetry.space_group_name_H-M   'P 1'
#
loop_
_entity.id
_entity.type
_entity.pdbx_description
1 polymer ?
#
loop_
_entity_poly.entity_id
_entity_poly.type
_entity_poly.pdbx_seq_one_letter_code
_entity_poly.pdbx_strand_id
1 'polypeptide(L)'
;MTSEDQPPLPPLGGQSVETTLDEPRLVTETGVEARVAAIVEPALIDLGYRLVRVRMTGLNGVTLQIFAEKADGTMSVEDCEAASNVISPLLDVDDPIGKAYSLELSSPGMDRILVRRSDFIRWSGFETKLELAVPLMGRKRFRGWLTGVRDDKGGMRLLQALEDGTKDIEFPLDTVSEARLVLNEALIREALKAGKS
;
A
#
# COMPACT_ATOMS: atom_id res chain seq x y z
N MET A 1 -29.64 13.89 21.17
CA MET A 1 -28.35 13.92 20.45
C MET A 1 -28.63 13.33 19.08
N THR A 2 -29.00 14.20 18.14
CA THR A 2 -29.37 13.84 16.77
C THR A 2 -28.12 13.44 15.99
N SER A 3 -28.28 12.55 15.02
CA SER A 3 -27.20 11.96 14.21
C SER A 3 -26.56 12.93 13.20
N GLU A 4 -26.46 14.23 13.53
CA GLU A 4 -26.16 15.30 12.58
C GLU A 4 -24.75 15.89 12.68
N ASP A 5 -23.91 15.45 13.62
CA ASP A 5 -22.56 16.03 13.82
C ASP A 5 -21.43 15.10 13.33
N GLN A 6 -21.75 14.15 12.45
CA GLN A 6 -20.71 13.42 11.74
C GLN A 6 -20.28 14.29 10.54
N PRO A 7 -19.01 14.71 10.46
CA PRO A 7 -18.51 15.44 9.31
C PRO A 7 -18.77 14.61 8.03
N PRO A 8 -19.01 15.26 6.89
CA PRO A 8 -19.20 14.55 5.65
C PRO A 8 -17.98 13.67 5.38
N LEU A 9 -18.21 12.37 5.21
CA LEU A 9 -17.15 11.45 4.80
C LEU A 9 -16.59 11.92 3.46
N PRO A 10 -15.26 11.88 3.27
CA PRO A 10 -14.68 12.19 1.97
C PRO A 10 -15.28 11.27 0.89
N PRO A 11 -15.49 11.78 -0.34
CA PRO A 11 -15.97 10.94 -1.43
C PRO A 11 -15.00 9.77 -1.64
N LEU A 12 -15.56 8.57 -1.83
CA LEU A 12 -14.78 7.36 -2.11
C LEU A 12 -14.11 7.47 -3.48
N GLY A 13 -12.79 7.23 -3.54
CA GLY A 13 -12.06 6.85 -4.75
C GLY A 13 -12.33 7.73 -5.96
N GLY A 14 -11.69 8.91 -6.03
CA GLY A 14 -12.03 9.89 -7.07
C GLY A 14 -10.96 10.93 -7.42
N GLN A 15 -9.70 10.73 -7.02
CA GLN A 15 -8.63 11.62 -7.46
C GLN A 15 -7.72 10.88 -8.45
N SER A 16 -7.86 11.22 -9.73
CA SER A 16 -6.90 10.86 -10.76
C SER A 16 -5.60 11.59 -10.45
N VAL A 17 -4.57 10.85 -10.04
CA VAL A 17 -3.23 11.38 -9.83
C VAL A 17 -2.32 10.79 -10.90
N GLU A 18 -1.49 11.63 -11.52
CA GLU A 18 -0.40 11.14 -12.37
C GLU A 18 0.53 10.31 -11.50
N THR A 19 0.68 9.04 -11.86
CA THR A 19 1.53 8.08 -11.16
C THR A 19 2.64 7.64 -12.08
N THR A 20 3.89 7.82 -11.64
CA THR A 20 5.06 7.28 -12.35
C THR A 20 5.41 5.91 -11.79
N LEU A 21 6.14 5.12 -12.58
CA LEU A 21 6.57 3.78 -12.16
C LEU A 21 7.65 3.84 -11.07
N ASP A 22 8.44 4.92 -11.07
CA ASP A 22 9.59 5.17 -10.21
C ASP A 22 9.25 6.07 -9.01
N GLU A 23 7.97 6.38 -8.76
CA GLU A 23 7.59 7.13 -7.56
C GLU A 23 8.10 6.39 -6.31
N PRO A 24 8.90 7.07 -5.45
CA PRO A 24 9.56 6.41 -4.34
C PRO A 24 8.56 5.91 -3.31
N ARG A 25 8.79 4.69 -2.82
CA ARG A 25 8.06 4.16 -1.67
C ARG A 25 8.50 4.88 -0.39
N LEU A 26 7.52 5.39 0.34
CA LEU A 26 7.64 6.01 1.66
C LEU A 26 7.99 4.97 2.74
N VAL A 27 7.53 3.74 2.53
CA VAL A 27 7.79 2.60 3.41
C VAL A 27 8.49 1.52 2.61
N THR A 28 9.70 1.16 3.02
CA THR A 28 10.50 0.09 2.42
C THR A 28 10.81 -0.99 3.43
N GLU A 29 11.05 -2.19 2.93
CA GLU A 29 11.44 -3.34 3.73
C GLU A 29 12.83 -3.17 4.34
N THR A 30 13.20 -4.08 5.24
CA THR A 30 14.55 -4.14 5.83
C THR A 30 15.14 -5.55 5.70
N GLY A 31 16.45 -5.69 5.91
CA GLY A 31 17.11 -7.00 5.92
C GLY A 31 17.02 -7.72 4.56
N VAL A 32 16.63 -9.00 4.59
CA VAL A 32 16.56 -9.85 3.37
C VAL A 32 15.52 -9.36 2.39
N GLU A 33 14.35 -8.95 2.88
CA GLU A 33 13.25 -8.43 2.05
C GLU A 33 13.67 -7.17 1.28
N ALA A 34 14.48 -6.29 1.90
CA ALA A 34 15.04 -5.12 1.22
C ALA A 34 16.02 -5.49 0.10
N ARG A 35 16.82 -6.54 0.28
CA ARG A 35 17.73 -7.04 -0.77
C ARG A 35 16.95 -7.61 -1.94
N VAL A 36 15.91 -8.40 -1.66
CA VAL A 36 14.99 -8.89 -2.70
C VAL A 36 14.36 -7.72 -3.45
N ALA A 37 13.83 -6.72 -2.74
CA ALA A 37 13.24 -5.54 -3.35
C ALA A 37 14.22 -4.83 -4.30
N ALA A 38 15.47 -4.62 -3.87
CA ALA A 38 16.51 -3.98 -4.70
C ALA A 38 16.84 -4.76 -5.99
N ILE A 39 16.66 -6.08 -5.99
CA ILE A 39 16.88 -6.95 -7.16
C ILE A 39 15.70 -6.88 -8.12
N VAL A 40 14.46 -6.98 -7.59
CA VAL A 40 13.26 -7.14 -8.43
C VAL A 40 12.67 -5.80 -8.89
N GLU A 41 12.83 -4.72 -8.13
CA GLU A 41 12.19 -3.43 -8.41
C GLU A 41 12.60 -2.84 -9.77
N PRO A 42 13.89 -2.85 -10.19
CA PRO A 42 14.28 -2.37 -11.51
C PRO A 42 13.63 -3.19 -12.66
N ALA A 43 13.61 -4.52 -12.52
CA ALA A 43 13.03 -5.40 -13.53
C ALA A 43 11.50 -5.24 -13.62
N LEU A 44 10.83 -5.00 -12.48
CA LEU A 44 9.40 -4.69 -12.47
C LEU A 44 9.10 -3.36 -13.17
N ILE A 45 9.93 -2.33 -12.95
CA ILE A 45 9.80 -1.02 -13.60
C ILE A 45 9.93 -1.18 -15.13
N ASP A 46 10.93 -1.92 -15.60
CA ASP A 46 11.14 -2.17 -17.03
C ASP A 46 9.95 -2.87 -17.70
N LEU A 47 9.19 -3.67 -16.94
CA LEU A 47 7.97 -4.34 -17.38
C LEU A 47 6.70 -3.49 -17.25
N GLY A 48 6.79 -2.27 -16.71
CA GLY A 48 5.63 -1.41 -16.50
C GLY A 48 4.89 -1.63 -15.18
N TYR A 49 5.52 -2.29 -14.22
CA TYR A 49 4.97 -2.56 -12.89
C TYR A 49 5.69 -1.77 -11.80
N ARG A 50 4.98 -1.54 -10.71
CA ARG A 50 5.47 -0.92 -9.48
C ARG A 50 5.53 -1.99 -8.40
N LEU A 51 6.67 -2.09 -7.73
CA LEU A 51 6.75 -2.88 -6.51
C LEU A 51 5.89 -2.22 -5.42
N VAL A 52 5.07 -2.99 -4.73
CA VAL A 52 4.25 -2.54 -3.59
C VAL A 52 4.87 -3.00 -2.29
N ARG A 53 5.16 -4.30 -2.17
CA ARG A 53 5.72 -4.90 -0.95
C ARG A 53 6.48 -6.17 -1.25
N VAL A 54 7.55 -6.42 -0.52
CA VAL A 54 8.18 -7.75 -0.38
C VAL A 54 7.98 -8.22 1.05
N ARG A 55 7.62 -9.50 1.22
CA ARG A 55 7.47 -10.09 2.55
C ARG A 55 7.88 -11.54 2.58
N MET A 56 8.67 -11.91 3.58
CA MET A 56 8.99 -13.29 3.90
C MET A 56 8.10 -13.77 5.04
N THR A 57 7.47 -14.92 4.86
CA THR A 57 6.70 -15.59 5.93
C THR A 57 7.13 -17.03 6.07
N GLY A 58 6.85 -17.64 7.23
CA GLY A 58 7.15 -19.06 7.43
C GLY A 58 6.41 -19.67 8.60
N LEU A 59 5.42 -20.52 8.27
CA LEU A 59 4.81 -21.47 9.19
C LEU A 59 5.12 -22.92 8.76
N ASN A 60 5.21 -23.20 7.45
CA ASN A 60 5.48 -24.52 6.85
C ASN A 60 6.45 -24.42 5.66
N GLY A 61 7.67 -23.91 5.90
CA GLY A 61 8.59 -23.50 4.84
C GLY A 61 8.58 -21.99 4.62
N VAL A 62 9.47 -21.50 3.76
CA VAL A 62 9.63 -20.06 3.52
C VAL A 62 8.79 -19.67 2.31
N THR A 63 7.93 -18.68 2.47
CA THR A 63 7.22 -18.04 1.35
C THR A 63 7.77 -16.64 1.15
N LEU A 64 8.21 -16.35 -0.08
CA LEU A 64 8.54 -15.02 -0.54
C LEU A 64 7.31 -14.45 -1.27
N GLN A 65 6.59 -13.55 -0.61
CA GLN A 65 5.48 -12.84 -1.21
C GLN A 65 5.95 -11.50 -1.77
N ILE A 66 5.63 -11.23 -3.03
CA ILE A 66 5.88 -9.97 -3.71
C ILE A 66 4.54 -9.44 -4.19
N PHE A 67 4.23 -8.20 -3.80
CA PHE A 67 3.11 -7.46 -4.33
C PHE A 67 3.59 -6.47 -5.38
N ALA A 68 3.01 -6.52 -6.57
CA ALA A 68 3.27 -5.58 -7.65
C ALA A 68 1.94 -5.15 -8.31
N GLU A 69 1.99 -4.08 -9.10
CA GLU A 69 0.83 -3.60 -9.86
C GLU A 69 1.24 -2.60 -10.93
N LYS A 70 0.37 -2.33 -11.90
CA LYS A 70 0.50 -1.22 -12.84
C LYS A 70 0.36 0.11 -12.12
N ALA A 71 0.74 1.19 -12.80
CA ALA A 71 0.61 2.55 -12.30
C ALA A 71 -0.82 2.85 -11.81
N ASP A 72 -1.85 2.35 -12.50
CA ASP A 72 -3.28 2.51 -12.16
C ASP A 72 -3.77 1.63 -11.00
N GLY A 73 -2.93 0.73 -10.48
CA GLY A 73 -3.26 -0.17 -9.37
C GLY A 73 -3.86 -1.52 -9.79
N THR A 74 -3.90 -1.80 -11.09
CA THR A 74 -4.38 -3.08 -11.64
C THR A 74 -3.24 -4.08 -11.85
N MET A 75 -3.57 -5.37 -11.88
CA MET A 75 -2.65 -6.45 -12.29
C MET A 75 -3.49 -7.69 -12.61
N SER A 76 -3.34 -8.25 -13.81
CA SER A 76 -3.97 -9.52 -14.19
C SER A 76 -3.13 -10.74 -13.77
N VAL A 77 -3.65 -11.94 -14.01
CA VAL A 77 -2.90 -13.18 -13.78
C VAL A 77 -1.72 -13.29 -14.76
N GLU A 78 -1.94 -12.90 -16.01
CA GLU A 78 -0.92 -12.87 -17.07
C GLU A 78 0.18 -11.85 -16.73
N ASP A 79 -0.17 -10.71 -16.14
CA ASP A 79 0.81 -9.74 -15.63
C ASP A 79 1.68 -10.37 -14.53
N CYS A 80 1.08 -11.15 -13.63
CA CYS A 80 1.82 -11.86 -12.58
C CYS A 80 2.75 -12.92 -13.17
N GLU A 81 2.29 -13.68 -14.16
CA GLU A 81 3.12 -14.68 -14.84
C GLU A 81 4.30 -14.03 -15.57
N ALA A 82 4.06 -12.96 -16.32
CA ALA A 82 5.09 -12.22 -17.04
C ALA A 82 6.17 -11.68 -16.09
N ALA A 83 5.76 -11.03 -15.00
CA ALA A 83 6.68 -10.52 -14.00
C ALA A 83 7.43 -11.66 -13.27
N SER A 84 6.75 -12.75 -12.92
CA SER A 84 7.36 -13.92 -12.26
C SER A 84 8.46 -14.55 -13.10
N ASN A 85 8.22 -14.70 -14.41
CA ASN A 85 9.19 -15.26 -15.36
C ASN A 85 10.47 -14.43 -15.48
N VAL A 86 10.39 -13.11 -15.25
CA VAL A 86 11.54 -12.21 -15.31
C VAL A 86 12.27 -12.15 -13.97
N ILE A 87 11.56 -12.07 -12.84
CA ILE A 87 12.21 -11.88 -11.53
C ILE A 87 12.77 -13.19 -10.95
N SER A 88 12.18 -14.35 -11.26
CA SER A 88 12.62 -15.63 -10.68
C SER A 88 14.09 -15.94 -11.01
N PRO A 89 14.54 -15.83 -12.29
CA PRO A 89 15.95 -16.04 -12.62
C PRO A 89 16.90 -15.05 -11.94
N LEU A 90 16.46 -13.81 -11.72
CA LEU A 90 17.28 -12.80 -11.01
C LEU A 90 17.50 -13.20 -9.55
N LEU A 91 16.43 -13.68 -8.90
CA LEU A 91 16.50 -14.17 -7.52
C LEU A 91 17.32 -15.45 -7.39
N ASP A 92 17.33 -16.31 -8.42
CA ASP A 92 18.17 -17.51 -8.46
C ASP A 92 19.66 -17.17 -8.62
N VAL A 93 19.99 -16.15 -9.40
CA VAL A 93 21.38 -15.71 -9.62
C VAL A 93 21.95 -15.00 -8.41
N ASP A 94 21.20 -14.06 -7.82
CA ASP A 94 21.67 -13.26 -6.69
C ASP A 94 21.53 -13.99 -5.34
N ASP A 95 20.66 -15.00 -5.26
CA ASP A 95 20.32 -15.80 -4.07
C ASP A 95 20.32 -15.01 -2.74
N PRO A 96 19.48 -13.97 -2.60
CA PRO A 96 19.46 -13.14 -1.41
C PRO A 96 18.92 -13.88 -0.17
N ILE A 97 18.28 -15.04 -0.35
CA ILE A 97 17.56 -15.78 0.70
C ILE A 97 18.39 -16.93 1.27
N GLY A 98 19.21 -17.61 0.45
CA GLY A 98 20.14 -18.66 0.89
C GLY A 98 19.46 -19.95 1.38
N LYS A 99 18.18 -20.17 1.06
CA LYS A 99 17.40 -21.36 1.43
C LYS A 99 16.22 -21.52 0.48
N ALA A 100 15.70 -22.74 0.36
CA ALA A 100 14.52 -23.00 -0.46
C ALA A 100 13.29 -22.19 0.02
N TYR A 101 12.54 -21.65 -0.94
CA TYR A 101 11.32 -20.88 -0.71
C TYR A 101 10.31 -21.08 -1.83
N SER A 102 9.04 -20.77 -1.55
CA SER A 102 7.98 -20.64 -2.54
C SER A 102 7.81 -19.16 -2.90
N LEU A 103 7.87 -18.82 -4.19
CA LEU A 103 7.59 -17.47 -4.68
C LEU A 103 6.08 -17.29 -4.90
N GLU A 104 5.51 -16.24 -4.31
CA GLU A 104 4.14 -15.79 -4.54
C GLU A 104 4.15 -14.37 -5.08
N LEU A 105 3.73 -14.18 -6.32
CA LEU A 105 3.59 -12.85 -6.93
C LEU A 105 2.12 -12.55 -7.21
N SER A 106 1.62 -11.42 -6.70
CA SER A 106 0.24 -10.98 -6.93
C SER A 106 0.11 -9.47 -6.83
N SER A 107 -1.06 -8.93 -7.15
CA SER A 107 -1.44 -7.60 -6.66
C SER A 107 -1.80 -7.64 -5.17
N PRO A 108 -1.76 -6.49 -4.47
CA PRO A 108 -2.20 -6.41 -3.07
C PRO A 108 -3.73 -6.55 -2.91
N GLY A 109 -4.51 -6.36 -3.97
CA GLY A 109 -5.97 -6.53 -3.93
C GLY A 109 -6.62 -5.74 -2.78
N MET A 110 -7.32 -6.47 -1.90
CA MET A 110 -7.97 -5.96 -0.69
C MET A 110 -7.04 -5.87 0.54
N ASP A 111 -5.89 -6.56 0.55
CA ASP A 111 -4.81 -6.35 1.56
C ASP A 111 -3.96 -5.13 1.17
N ARG A 112 -4.63 -4.02 0.89
CA ARG A 112 -4.05 -2.84 0.25
C ARG A 112 -3.19 -2.05 1.22
N ILE A 113 -1.87 -2.23 1.12
CA ILE A 113 -0.88 -1.36 1.78
C ILE A 113 -0.69 -0.10 0.94
N LEU A 114 -0.56 1.05 1.60
CA LEU A 114 -0.29 2.34 0.98
C LEU A 114 1.18 2.66 1.24
N VAL A 115 1.98 2.71 0.17
CA VAL A 115 3.43 2.86 0.27
C VAL A 115 3.92 4.09 -0.48
N ARG A 116 3.07 4.77 -1.25
CA ARG A 116 3.41 5.97 -2.02
C ARG A 116 2.48 7.13 -1.71
N ARG A 117 2.91 8.34 -2.05
CA ARG A 117 2.07 9.53 -1.97
C ARG A 117 0.83 9.37 -2.85
N SER A 118 0.99 8.81 -4.05
CA SER A 118 -0.13 8.53 -4.95
C SER A 118 -1.20 7.65 -4.31
N ASP A 119 -0.82 6.72 -3.45
CA ASP A 119 -1.73 5.77 -2.85
C ASP A 119 -2.67 6.48 -1.88
N PHE A 120 -2.13 7.40 -1.06
CA PHE A 120 -2.93 8.22 -0.14
C PHE A 120 -3.90 9.15 -0.86
N ILE A 121 -3.56 9.58 -2.08
CA ILE A 121 -4.43 10.39 -2.93
C ILE A 121 -5.54 9.51 -3.53
N ARG A 122 -5.17 8.42 -4.23
CA ARG A 122 -6.08 7.50 -4.92
C ARG A 122 -7.13 6.91 -3.97
N TRP A 123 -6.71 6.53 -2.77
CA TRP A 123 -7.56 5.87 -1.78
C TRP A 123 -8.18 6.83 -0.75
N SER A 124 -8.23 8.13 -1.06
CA SER A 124 -9.07 9.08 -0.33
C SER A 124 -10.52 8.59 -0.26
N GLY A 125 -11.18 8.83 0.86
CA GLY A 125 -12.50 8.28 1.15
C GLY A 125 -12.47 6.97 1.94
N PHE A 126 -11.40 6.18 1.82
CA PHE A 126 -11.33 4.86 2.44
C PHE A 126 -10.82 4.92 3.87
N GLU A 127 -11.40 4.07 4.71
CA GLU A 127 -10.95 3.88 6.08
C GLU A 127 -9.57 3.21 6.09
N THR A 128 -8.64 3.75 6.86
CA THR A 128 -7.23 3.36 6.87
C THR A 128 -6.73 3.22 8.31
N LYS A 129 -5.95 2.17 8.53
CA LYS A 129 -5.10 2.03 9.72
C LYS A 129 -3.71 2.56 9.38
N LEU A 130 -3.20 3.41 10.26
CA LEU A 130 -1.90 4.05 10.14
C LEU A 130 -1.06 3.74 11.37
N GLU A 131 0.19 3.34 11.15
CA GLU A 131 1.22 3.25 12.18
C GLU A 131 2.36 4.22 11.84
N LEU A 132 2.80 4.97 12.85
CA LEU A 132 3.92 5.91 12.75
C LEU A 132 5.21 5.30 13.30
N ALA A 133 6.34 5.68 12.69
CA ALA A 133 7.66 5.30 13.16
C ALA A 133 7.92 5.82 14.60
N VAL A 134 7.46 7.04 14.89
CA VAL A 134 7.61 7.72 16.18
C VAL A 134 6.22 8.09 16.74
N PRO A 135 5.99 8.00 18.06
CA PRO A 135 4.68 8.34 18.62
C PRO A 135 4.30 9.81 18.35
N LEU A 136 3.04 10.03 17.97
CA LEU A 136 2.40 11.33 17.90
C LEU A 136 1.26 11.34 18.92
N MET A 137 1.15 12.39 19.75
CA MET A 137 0.15 12.47 20.82
C MET A 137 0.14 11.22 21.73
N GLY A 138 1.33 10.69 22.07
CA GLY A 138 1.48 9.55 22.99
C GLY A 138 1.17 8.17 22.40
N ARG A 139 0.85 8.05 21.10
CA ARG A 139 0.58 6.76 20.45
C ARG A 139 1.14 6.70 19.04
N LYS A 140 1.33 5.49 18.51
CA LYS A 140 1.78 5.26 17.12
C LYS A 140 0.66 4.87 16.16
N ARG A 141 -0.45 4.34 16.68
CA ARG A 141 -1.52 3.75 15.88
C ARG A 141 -2.72 4.66 15.78
N PHE A 142 -3.18 4.85 14.55
CA PHE A 142 -4.33 5.67 14.21
C PHE A 142 -5.24 4.90 13.26
N ARG A 143 -6.53 5.26 13.29
CA ARG A 143 -7.56 4.73 12.41
C ARG A 143 -8.53 5.85 12.09
N GLY A 144 -8.87 6.00 10.82
CA GLY A 144 -9.77 7.04 10.34
C GLY A 144 -9.95 6.98 8.82
N TRP A 145 -10.72 7.88 8.25
CA TRP A 145 -10.92 8.00 6.80
C TRP A 145 -9.84 8.89 6.20
N LEU A 146 -9.21 8.42 5.11
CA LEU A 146 -8.27 9.25 4.34
C LEU A 146 -8.99 10.44 3.72
N THR A 147 -8.53 11.65 4.02
CA THR A 147 -9.05 12.87 3.39
C THR A 147 -8.12 13.40 2.28
N GLY A 148 -6.97 12.75 2.06
CA GLY A 148 -6.01 13.04 0.99
C GLY A 148 -4.65 13.48 1.50
N VAL A 149 -3.87 14.13 0.63
CA VAL A 149 -2.55 14.68 0.93
C VAL A 149 -2.56 16.20 0.73
N ARG A 150 -2.04 16.95 1.69
CA ARG A 150 -1.89 18.41 1.60
C ARG A 150 -0.54 18.76 0.97
N ASP A 151 -0.62 19.63 -0.05
CA ASP A 151 0.49 20.34 -0.69
C ASP A 151 1.66 19.45 -1.17
N ASP A 152 2.57 20.02 -1.93
CA ASP A 152 3.81 19.44 -2.42
C ASP A 152 4.75 18.95 -1.28
N LYS A 153 4.60 19.47 -0.06
CA LYS A 153 5.38 19.08 1.13
C LYS A 153 4.81 17.92 1.97
N GLY A 154 3.68 17.31 1.57
CA GLY A 154 3.42 15.90 1.86
C GLY A 154 2.97 15.55 3.27
N GLY A 155 1.85 16.13 3.72
CA GLY A 155 1.11 15.63 4.88
C GLY A 155 -0.10 14.80 4.45
N MET A 156 -0.22 13.53 4.83
CA MET A 156 -1.48 12.79 4.69
C MET A 156 -2.44 13.19 5.82
N ARG A 157 -3.75 13.16 5.55
CA ARG A 157 -4.77 13.48 6.56
C ARG A 157 -5.71 12.31 6.81
N LEU A 158 -6.02 12.09 8.09
CA LEU A 158 -7.06 11.17 8.53
C LEU A 158 -8.13 11.93 9.30
N LEU A 159 -9.38 11.73 8.89
CA LEU A 159 -10.54 12.08 9.69
C LEU A 159 -10.81 10.93 10.66
N GLN A 160 -10.56 11.15 11.94
CA GLN A 160 -10.76 10.16 13.00
C GLN A 160 -12.06 10.43 13.75
N ALA A 161 -12.88 9.39 13.94
CA ALA A 161 -14.00 9.41 14.87
C ALA A 161 -13.51 9.27 16.32
N LEU A 162 -14.00 10.16 17.18
CA LEU A 162 -13.78 10.19 18.63
C LEU A 162 -15.15 10.20 19.34
N GLU A 163 -15.15 10.07 20.67
CA GLU A 163 -16.40 10.09 21.47
C GLU A 163 -17.13 11.44 21.39
N ASP A 164 -16.39 12.53 21.23
CA ASP A 164 -16.86 13.91 21.22
C ASP A 164 -16.97 14.53 19.82
N GLY A 165 -16.93 13.70 18.77
CA GLY A 165 -17.09 14.13 17.39
C GLY A 165 -15.98 13.57 16.50
N THR A 166 -15.41 14.42 15.65
CA THR A 166 -14.34 14.02 14.75
C THR A 166 -13.18 14.97 14.79
N LYS A 167 -12.01 14.40 14.52
CA LYS A 167 -10.76 15.15 14.47
C LYS A 167 -10.05 14.87 13.17
N ASP A 168 -9.77 15.92 12.43
CA ASP A 168 -8.87 15.85 11.29
C ASP A 168 -7.42 15.94 11.79
N ILE A 169 -6.63 14.92 11.50
CA ILE A 169 -5.25 14.80 11.94
C ILE A 169 -4.36 14.72 10.72
N GLU A 170 -3.38 15.61 10.66
CA GLU A 170 -2.34 15.63 9.62
C GLU A 170 -1.08 14.91 10.11
N PHE A 171 -0.51 14.09 9.24
CA PHE A 171 0.70 13.31 9.48
C PHE A 171 1.70 13.57 8.36
N PRO A 172 2.96 13.96 8.67
CA PRO A 172 4.02 13.98 7.67
C PRO A 172 4.20 12.59 7.05
N LEU A 173 4.26 12.51 5.71
CA LEU A 173 4.37 11.23 5.00
C LEU A 173 5.63 10.44 5.38
N ASP A 174 6.72 11.12 5.73
CA ASP A 174 7.98 10.52 6.17
C ASP A 174 7.92 9.89 7.58
N THR A 175 6.88 10.18 8.37
CA THR A 175 6.67 9.57 9.68
C THR A 175 5.88 8.27 9.63
N VAL A 176 5.32 7.93 8.46
CA VAL A 176 4.50 6.73 8.28
C VAL A 176 5.40 5.49 8.22
N SER A 177 5.14 4.52 9.09
CA SER A 177 5.83 3.22 9.06
C SER A 177 4.97 2.10 8.47
N GLU A 178 3.65 2.21 8.57
CA GLU A 178 2.71 1.31 7.88
C GLU A 178 1.39 2.03 7.65
N ALA A 179 0.79 1.85 6.47
CA ALA A 179 -0.56 2.30 6.18
C ALA A 179 -1.31 1.22 5.40
N ARG A 180 -2.53 0.89 5.83
CA ARG A 180 -3.34 -0.16 5.17
C ARG A 180 -4.82 0.18 5.21
N LEU A 181 -5.50 -0.08 4.10
CA LEU A 181 -6.96 0.05 4.05
C LEU A 181 -7.63 -0.95 5.00
N VAL A 182 -8.73 -0.51 5.61
CA VAL A 182 -9.57 -1.36 6.44
C VAL A 182 -10.56 -2.10 5.54
N LEU A 183 -10.58 -3.42 5.68
CA LEU A 183 -11.58 -4.25 5.03
C LEU A 183 -12.97 -3.93 5.58
N ASN A 184 -13.77 -3.22 4.79
CA ASN A 184 -15.15 -2.87 5.07
C ASN A 184 -16.00 -2.92 3.77
N GLU A 185 -17.30 -2.64 3.87
CA GLU A 185 -18.22 -2.72 2.73
C GLU A 185 -17.83 -1.79 1.58
N ALA A 186 -17.31 -0.59 1.89
CA ALA A 186 -16.86 0.35 0.88
C ALA A 186 -15.67 -0.22 0.08
N LEU A 187 -14.68 -0.80 0.76
CA LEU A 187 -13.53 -1.43 0.10
C LEU A 187 -13.93 -2.64 -0.74
N ILE A 188 -14.81 -3.50 -0.21
CA ILE A 188 -15.33 -4.67 -0.94
C ILE A 188 -16.01 -4.23 -2.22
N ARG A 189 -16.89 -3.22 -2.13
CA ARG A 189 -17.63 -2.70 -3.28
C ARG A 189 -16.70 -2.16 -4.36
N GLU A 190 -15.64 -1.45 -3.97
CA GLU A 190 -14.69 -0.91 -4.93
C GLU A 190 -13.83 -1.99 -5.58
N ALA A 191 -13.33 -2.95 -4.79
CA ALA A 191 -12.58 -4.09 -5.31
C ALA A 191 -13.38 -4.93 -6.33
N LEU A 192 -14.68 -5.11 -6.08
CA LEU A 192 -15.58 -5.84 -7.00
C LEU A 192 -15.91 -5.08 -8.29
N LYS A 193 -15.79 -3.74 -8.32
CA LYS A 193 -15.92 -2.97 -9.57
C LYS A 193 -14.65 -3.09 -10.41
N ALA A 194 -13.49 -2.98 -9.77
CA ALA A 194 -12.20 -3.06 -10.45
C ALA A 194 -12.00 -4.42 -11.14
N GLY A 195 -12.44 -5.52 -10.53
CA GLY A 195 -12.35 -6.86 -11.13
C GLY A 195 -13.35 -7.18 -12.25
N LYS A 196 -14.25 -6.26 -12.60
CA LYS A 196 -15.24 -6.43 -13.71
C LYS A 196 -14.85 -5.67 -14.98
N SER A 197 -13.72 -4.98 -14.97
CA SER A 197 -13.24 -4.12 -16.08
C SER A 197 -12.13 -4.81 -16.85
#